data_AF-A0A5K1BM26-F1
#
_entry.id   AF-A0A5K1BM26-F1
#
_cell.length_a   1.000
_cell.length_b   1.000
_cell.length_c   1.000
_cell.angle_alpha   90.00
_cell.angle_beta   90.00
_cell.angle_gamma   90.00
#
_symmetry.space_group_name_H-M   'P 1'
#
loop_
_entity.id
_entity.type
_entity.pdbx_description
1 polymer ?
#
loop_
_entity_poly.entity_id
_entity_poly.type
_entity_poly.pdbx_seq_one_letter_code
_entity_poly.pdbx_strand_id
1 'polypeptide(L)' 'MAYELHGLLAGNVSIVTGENIKPSYGGDDESFLRKVITPLYRVIEM' A
#
# COMPACT_ATOMS: atom_id res chain seq x y z
N MET A 1 14.97 -2.57 5.39
CA MET A 1 14.03 -1.53 4.93
C MET A 1 12.75 -2.09 4.33
N ALA A 2 12.78 -3.06 3.39
CA ALA A 2 11.55 -3.63 2.81
C ALA A 2 10.57 -4.24 3.85
N TYR A 3 11.07 -4.74 4.98
CA TYR A 3 10.26 -5.32 6.07
C TYR A 3 9.43 -4.29 6.85
N GLU A 4 9.92 -3.05 7.01
CA GLU A 4 9.19 -1.97 7.70
C GLU A 4 8.05 -1.46 6.82
N LEU A 5 8.30 -1.34 5.51
CA LEU A 5 7.26 -1.05 4.52
C LEU A 5 6.21 -2.16 4.50
N HIS A 6 6.63 -3.43 4.58
CA HIS A 6 5.68 -4.54 4.69
C HIS A 6 4.81 -4.45 5.93
N GLY A 7 5.35 -4.07 7.10
CA GLY A 7 4.56 -3.86 8.32
C GLY A 7 3.52 -2.75 8.19
N LEU A 8 3.82 -1.66 7.47
CA LEU A 8 2.87 -0.58 7.19
C LEU A 8 1.79 -0.99 6.17
N LEU A 9 2.17 -1.76 5.13
CA LEU A 9 1.23 -2.24 4.11
C LEU A 9 0.38 -3.42 4.58
N ALA A 10 0.90 -4.24 5.49
CA ALA A 10 0.20 -5.34 6.14
C ALA A 10 -0.72 -4.88 7.28
N GLY A 11 -0.74 -3.57 7.60
CA GLY A 11 -1.71 -2.92 8.48
C GLY A 11 -3.12 -2.85 7.88
N ASN A 12 -3.57 -3.94 7.27
CA ASN A 12 -4.90 -4.09 6.71
C ASN A 12 -5.94 -4.40 7.79
N VAL A 13 -5.58 -4.53 9.07
CA VAL A 13 -6.55 -4.75 10.16
C VAL A 13 -6.74 -3.47 10.96
N SER A 14 -7.99 -3.00 11.02
CA SER A 14 -8.39 -1.92 11.91
C SER A 14 -8.13 -2.31 13.36
N ILE A 15 -7.33 -1.54 14.11
CA ILE A 15 -7.11 -1.81 15.54
C ILE A 15 -8.39 -1.57 16.36
N VAL A 16 -9.31 -0.75 15.86
CA VAL A 16 -10.55 -0.39 16.55
C VAL A 16 -11.65 -1.43 16.29
N THR A 17 -11.76 -1.93 15.06
CA THR A 17 -12.86 -2.84 14.65
C THR A 17 -12.43 -4.29 14.46
N GLY A 18 -11.13 -4.56 14.36
CA GLY A 18 -10.60 -5.90 14.06
C GLY A 18 -10.86 -6.37 12.62
N GLU A 19 -11.48 -5.54 11.79
CA GLU A 19 -11.84 -5.90 10.41
C GLU A 19 -10.69 -5.62 9.44
N ASN A 20 -10.66 -6.39 8.36
CA ASN A 20 -9.77 -6.14 7.24
C ASN A 20 -10.23 -4.87 6.48
N ILE A 21 -9.51 -3.77 6.65
CA ILE A 21 -9.59 -2.58 5.82
C ILE A 21 -8.88 -2.88 4.49
N LYS A 22 -9.65 -2.86 3.40
CA LYS A 22 -9.07 -2.84 2.05
C LYS A 22 -8.41 -1.48 1.82
N PRO A 23 -7.10 -1.41 1.52
CA PRO A 23 -6.45 -0.14 1.21
C PRO A 23 -7.10 0.54 0.00
N SER A 24 -7.02 1.86 -0.08
CA SER A 24 -7.59 2.63 -1.21
C SER A 24 -6.94 2.26 -2.56
N TYR A 25 -5.69 1.79 -2.56
CA TYR A 25 -5.04 1.26 -3.76
C TYR A 25 -5.53 -0.14 -4.15
N GLY A 26 -6.34 -0.79 -3.32
CA GLY A 26 -6.87 -2.13 -3.54
C GLY A 26 -6.08 -3.20 -2.79
N GLY A 27 -6.26 -4.45 -3.20
CA GLY A 27 -5.59 -5.61 -2.60
C GLY A 27 -5.16 -6.67 -3.62
N ASP A 28 -5.21 -6.34 -4.91
CA ASP A 28 -4.74 -7.21 -5.98
C ASP A 28 -3.20 -7.22 -5.99
N ASP A 29 -2.60 -8.26 -6.59
CA ASP A 29 -1.16 -8.37 -6.72
C ASP A 29 -0.54 -7.10 -7.32
N GLU A 30 0.52 -6.62 -6.67
CA GLU A 30 1.26 -5.40 -7.04
C GLU A 30 0.42 -4.11 -7.07
N SER A 31 -0.82 -4.10 -6.55
CA SER A 31 -1.68 -2.91 -6.58
C SER A 31 -1.03 -1.67 -5.95
N PHE A 32 -0.24 -1.84 -4.89
CA PHE A 32 0.56 -0.79 -4.29
C PHE A 32 1.63 -0.25 -5.26
N LEU A 33 2.40 -1.13 -5.91
CA LEU A 33 3.44 -0.73 -6.86
C LEU A 33 2.83 0.03 -8.04
N ARG A 34 1.77 -0.52 -8.64
CA ARG A 34 1.16 0.04 -9.85
C ARG A 34 0.41 1.34 -9.62
N LYS A 35 -0.30 1.47 -8.49
CA LYS A 35 -1.19 2.62 -8.24
C LYS A 35 -0.60 3.69 -7.34
N VAL A 36 0.45 3.40 -6.57
CA VAL A 36 1.11 4.38 -5.69
C VAL A 36 2.51 4.69 -6.17
N ILE A 37 3.35 3.68 -6.35
CA ILE A 37 4.77 3.87 -6.63
C ILE A 37 5.00 4.32 -8.09
N THR A 38 4.40 3.66 -9.07
CA THR A 38 4.59 4.02 -10.49
C THR A 38 4.21 5.47 -10.80
N PRO A 39 3.05 6.02 -10.34
CA PRO A 39 2.74 7.43 -10.54
C PRO A 39 3.74 8.38 -9.88
N LEU A 40 4.25 8.03 -8.69
CA LEU A 40 5.24 8.84 -7.98
C LEU A 40 6.54 8.98 -8.79
N TYR A 41 7.06 7.87 -9.33
CA TYR A 41 8.26 7.90 -10.17
C TYR A 41 8.06 8.77 -11.42
N ARG A 42 6.89 8.69 -12.07
CA ARG A 42 6.58 9.54 -13.23
C ARG A 42 6.58 11.03 -12.91
N VAL A 43 6.20 11.42 -11.69
CA VAL A 43 6.24 12.81 -11.24
C VAL A 43 7.67 13.26 -10.97
N ILE A 44 8.52 12.39 -10.42
CA ILE A 44 9.92 12.72 -10.10
C ILE A 44 10.77 12.81 -11.38
N GLU A 45 10.45 12.01 -12.40
CA GLU A 45 11.14 12.06 -13.70
C GLU A 45 10.78 13.30 -14.55
N MET A 46 9.81 14.12 -14.13
CA MET A 46 9.36 15.35 -14.79
C MET A 46 10.04 16.60 -14.23
#